data_AF-A0A8H8BZT7-F1
#
_entry.id   AF-A0A8H8BZT7-F1
#
_cell.length_a   1.000
_cell.length_b   1.000
_cell.length_c   1.000
_cell.angle_alpha   90.00
_cell.angle_beta   90.00
_cell.angle_gamma   90.00
#
_symmetry.space_group_name_H-M   'P 1'
#
loop_
_entity.id
_entity.type
_entity.pdbx_description
1 polymer ?
#
loop_
_entity_poly.entity_id
_entity_poly.type
_entity_poly.pdbx_seq_one_letter_code
_entity_poly.pdbx_strand_id
1 'polypeptide(L)'
;MSPSTIITWFSTSTSLDVTSRKSSVLLIVIIITNTPQLLFSCLYFLYNALYTSMFSAHEILQYGRRRKPLRVSYPSGLQRSTYWLQLPMRYSIPLIICSGFMHWLISQSLFLARISFFDSFGQPANIVLSNFQGLADTNILTLPGYSPKALVAAIVVGVVMLAALIGTGLRKYDAAMPLVGNDSWAISAACHWLKDSDGAAKLGLRWGAIERTTGDEVGHCYFSSSEVERPSLGESYA
;
A
#
# COMPACT_ATOMS: atom_id res chain seq x y z
N MET A 1 -23.91 -10.15 18.04
CA MET A 1 -22.90 -11.09 18.57
C MET A 1 -22.67 -10.73 20.04
N SER A 2 -22.97 -11.64 20.96
CA SER A 2 -22.80 -11.40 22.38
C SER A 2 -21.30 -11.36 22.74
N PRO A 3 -20.89 -10.58 23.75
CA PRO A 3 -19.51 -10.56 24.24
C PRO A 3 -18.96 -11.96 24.60
N SER A 4 -19.85 -12.89 24.94
CA SER A 4 -19.51 -14.29 25.23
C SER A 4 -18.96 -15.06 24.02
N THR A 5 -19.38 -14.75 22.78
CA THR A 5 -18.99 -15.55 21.60
C THR A 5 -17.51 -15.36 21.19
N ILE A 6 -16.96 -14.16 21.43
CA ILE A 6 -15.54 -13.86 21.15
C ILE A 6 -14.64 -14.38 22.26
N ILE A 7 -15.10 -14.31 23.53
CA ILE A 7 -14.42 -14.97 24.65
C ILE A 7 -14.32 -16.48 24.39
N THR A 8 -15.38 -17.10 23.86
CA THR A 8 -15.33 -18.52 23.50
C THR A 8 -14.38 -18.80 22.33
N TRP A 9 -14.34 -17.96 21.29
CA TRP A 9 -13.43 -18.19 20.15
C TRP A 9 -11.96 -18.12 20.55
N PHE A 10 -11.59 -17.18 21.43
CA PHE A 10 -10.26 -17.13 22.03
C PHE A 10 -10.00 -18.27 23.04
N SER A 11 -11.04 -18.85 23.64
CA SER A 11 -10.90 -20.00 24.55
C SER A 11 -10.81 -21.36 23.86
N THR A 12 -11.38 -21.53 22.65
CA THR A 12 -11.53 -22.84 22.02
C THR A 12 -10.31 -23.25 21.17
N SER A 13 -9.51 -22.30 20.68
CA SER A 13 -8.35 -22.64 19.82
C SER A 13 -6.99 -22.67 20.51
N THR A 14 -6.85 -22.23 21.75
CA THR A 14 -5.64 -22.45 22.57
C THR A 14 -5.92 -21.97 23.99
N SER A 15 -5.79 -22.85 24.97
CA SER A 15 -5.81 -22.53 26.40
C SER A 15 -4.61 -21.67 26.78
N LEU A 16 -4.60 -20.41 26.34
CA LEU A 16 -3.63 -19.42 26.78
C LEU A 16 -4.16 -18.84 28.07
N ASP A 17 -3.59 -19.30 29.18
CA ASP A 17 -3.85 -18.84 30.54
C ASP A 17 -3.48 -17.34 30.66
N VAL A 18 -4.45 -16.48 30.36
CA VAL A 18 -4.35 -15.01 30.33
C VAL A 18 -3.99 -14.41 31.71
N THR A 19 -4.02 -15.23 32.76
CA THR A 19 -3.70 -14.88 34.15
C THR A 19 -2.34 -15.39 34.64
N SER A 20 -1.65 -16.24 33.85
CA SER A 20 -0.34 -16.78 34.23
C SER A 20 0.74 -15.72 34.17
N ARG A 21 1.60 -15.65 35.20
CA ARG A 21 2.90 -14.96 35.22
C ARG A 21 3.90 -15.51 34.19
N LYS A 22 3.44 -16.28 33.20
CA LYS A 22 4.25 -16.70 32.07
C LYS A 22 4.32 -15.50 31.13
N SER A 23 5.46 -14.82 31.11
CA SER A 23 5.75 -13.71 30.18
C SER A 23 5.30 -14.03 28.75
N SER A 24 5.36 -15.31 28.36
CA SER A 24 4.85 -15.83 27.10
C SER A 24 3.38 -15.52 26.80
N VAL A 25 2.44 -15.64 27.77
CA VAL A 25 1.02 -15.39 27.49
C VAL A 25 0.75 -13.90 27.33
N LEU A 26 1.36 -13.06 28.18
CA LEU A 26 1.29 -11.60 28.03
C LEU A 26 1.82 -11.15 26.65
N LEU A 27 2.97 -11.71 26.23
CA LEU A 27 3.53 -11.46 24.92
C LEU A 27 2.57 -11.86 23.79
N ILE A 28 1.91 -13.02 23.89
CA ILE A 28 0.95 -13.47 22.88
C ILE A 28 -0.25 -12.52 22.80
N VAL A 29 -0.82 -12.08 23.93
CA VAL A 29 -1.94 -11.13 23.94
C VAL A 29 -1.53 -9.78 23.34
N ILE A 30 -0.33 -9.29 23.65
CA ILE A 30 0.22 -8.05 23.06
C ILE A 30 0.37 -8.21 21.55
N ILE A 31 0.97 -9.31 21.08
CA ILE A 31 1.17 -9.58 19.66
C ILE A 31 -0.18 -9.63 18.93
N ILE A 32 -1.16 -10.37 19.45
CA ILE A 32 -2.48 -10.51 18.85
C ILE A 32 -3.18 -9.14 18.76
N THR A 33 -3.16 -8.36 19.85
CA THR A 33 -3.81 -7.03 19.90
C THR A 33 -3.20 -6.07 18.87
N ASN A 34 -1.90 -6.18 18.58
CA ASN A 34 -1.19 -5.33 17.62
C ASN A 34 -1.09 -5.91 16.20
N THR A 35 -1.45 -7.17 15.99
CA THR A 35 -1.38 -7.82 14.67
C THR A 35 -2.20 -7.07 13.61
N PRO A 36 -3.41 -6.55 13.91
CA PRO A 36 -4.15 -5.73 12.96
C PRO A 36 -3.41 -4.45 12.56
N GLN A 37 -2.72 -3.80 13.52
CA GLN A 37 -1.89 -2.62 13.24
C GLN A 37 -0.81 -2.95 12.19
N LEU A 38 -0.12 -4.07 12.36
CA LEU A 38 0.91 -4.54 11.43
C LEU A 38 0.32 -4.88 10.06
N LEU A 39 -0.80 -5.59 10.02
CA LEU A 39 -1.50 -5.93 8.78
C LEU A 39 -1.86 -4.68 7.98
N PHE A 40 -2.41 -3.65 8.64
CA PHE A 40 -2.76 -2.39 7.98
C PHE A 40 -1.53 -1.62 7.48
N SER A 41 -0.38 -1.69 8.18
CA SER A 41 0.88 -1.14 7.66
C SER A 41 1.31 -1.84 6.37
N CYS A 42 1.24 -3.17 6.31
CA CYS A 42 1.54 -3.92 5.09
C CYS A 42 0.59 -3.56 3.95
N LEU A 43 -0.72 -3.44 4.24
CA LEU A 43 -1.71 -3.01 3.26
C LEU A 43 -1.42 -1.60 2.75
N TYR A 44 -1.01 -0.66 3.61
CA TYR A 44 -0.60 0.68 3.21
C TYR A 44 0.57 0.65 2.22
N PHE A 45 1.61 -0.16 2.46
CA PHE A 45 2.73 -0.30 1.53
C PHE A 45 2.30 -0.89 0.18
N LEU A 46 1.44 -1.91 0.19
CA LEU A 46 0.90 -2.49 -1.04
C LEU A 46 0.06 -1.48 -1.82
N TYR A 47 -0.79 -0.73 -1.11
CA TYR A 47 -1.64 0.30 -1.67
C TYR A 47 -0.81 1.44 -2.30
N ASN A 48 0.29 1.84 -1.65
CA ASN A 48 1.23 2.81 -2.18
C ASN A 48 1.99 2.27 -3.42
N ALA A 49 2.43 1.01 -3.39
CA ALA A 49 3.11 0.36 -4.50
C ALA A 49 2.19 0.27 -5.74
N LEU A 50 0.92 -0.09 -5.57
CA LEU A 50 -0.07 -0.14 -6.65
C LEU A 50 -0.32 1.23 -7.27
N TYR A 51 -0.51 2.27 -6.46
CA TYR A 51 -0.66 3.61 -7.01
C TYR A 51 0.60 4.06 -7.75
N THR A 52 1.78 3.79 -7.19
CA THR A 52 3.05 4.17 -7.81
C THR A 52 3.22 3.49 -9.17
N SER A 53 2.88 2.21 -9.30
CA SER A 53 2.94 1.51 -10.59
C SER A 53 1.91 2.07 -11.59
N MET A 54 0.67 2.35 -11.15
CA MET A 54 -0.37 2.94 -12.01
C MET A 54 0.04 4.33 -12.53
N PHE A 55 0.56 5.19 -11.66
CA PHE A 55 0.98 6.55 -12.07
C PHE A 55 2.25 6.55 -12.91
N SER A 56 3.20 5.66 -12.62
CA SER A 56 4.39 5.47 -13.45
C SER A 56 4.02 5.03 -14.87
N ALA A 57 3.17 4.01 -14.98
CA ALA A 57 2.64 3.56 -16.26
C ALA A 57 1.89 4.68 -16.99
N HIS A 58 1.02 5.42 -16.29
CA HIS A 58 0.32 6.56 -16.87
C HIS A 58 1.28 7.64 -17.38
N GLU A 59 2.37 7.91 -16.67
CA GLU A 59 3.37 8.90 -17.08
C GLU A 59 4.11 8.46 -18.36
N ILE A 60 4.48 7.18 -18.46
CA ILE A 60 5.12 6.62 -19.66
C ILE A 60 4.17 6.68 -20.87
N LEU A 61 2.91 6.28 -20.70
CA LEU A 61 1.91 6.31 -21.77
C LEU A 61 1.66 7.72 -22.34
N GLN A 62 1.82 8.77 -21.51
CA GLN A 62 1.67 10.15 -21.98
C GLN A 62 2.69 10.53 -23.06
N TYR A 63 3.87 9.90 -23.09
CA TYR A 63 4.88 10.18 -24.11
C TYR A 63 4.47 9.70 -25.52
N GLY A 64 3.55 8.74 -25.65
CA GLY A 64 2.97 8.37 -26.96
C GLY A 64 2.04 9.45 -27.52
N ARG A 65 1.40 10.23 -26.64
CA ARG A 65 0.43 11.28 -27.04
C ARG A 65 1.08 12.63 -27.26
N ARG A 66 1.95 13.03 -26.33
CA ARG A 66 2.50 14.38 -26.26
C ARG A 66 3.97 14.34 -25.96
N ARG A 67 4.65 15.34 -26.48
CA ARG A 67 6.05 15.56 -26.20
C ARG A 67 6.24 16.09 -24.78
N LYS A 68 7.09 15.45 -24.00
CA LYS A 68 7.30 15.79 -22.58
C LYS A 68 8.77 15.57 -22.18
N PRO A 69 9.37 16.42 -21.35
CA PRO A 69 10.72 16.17 -20.85
C PRO A 69 10.75 15.07 -19.79
N LEU A 70 11.88 14.38 -19.68
CA LEU A 70 12.11 13.35 -18.67
C LEU A 70 12.10 13.91 -17.25
N ARG A 71 11.67 13.06 -16.32
CA ARG A 71 11.81 13.31 -14.88
C ARG A 71 13.02 12.56 -14.34
N VAL A 72 13.92 13.28 -13.70
CA VAL A 72 15.15 12.73 -13.13
C VAL A 72 15.43 13.34 -11.76
N SER A 73 16.26 12.68 -10.96
CA SER A 73 16.64 13.19 -9.63
C SER A 73 17.47 14.47 -9.72
N TYR A 74 18.37 14.54 -10.69
CA TYR A 74 19.27 15.67 -10.93
C TYR A 74 19.01 16.24 -12.33
N PRO A 75 18.07 17.19 -12.48
CA PRO A 75 17.66 17.68 -13.80
C PRO A 75 18.76 18.52 -14.46
N SER A 76 18.84 18.41 -15.78
CA SER A 76 19.65 19.28 -16.66
C SER A 76 18.84 19.70 -17.88
N GLY A 77 18.89 20.98 -18.27
CA GLY A 77 18.15 21.50 -19.42
C GLY A 77 16.63 21.58 -19.17
N LEU A 78 15.81 20.97 -20.04
CA LEU A 78 14.34 20.98 -19.94
C LEU A 78 13.78 19.87 -19.03
N GLN A 79 14.65 19.01 -18.48
CA GLN A 79 14.26 17.92 -17.58
C GLN A 79 13.60 18.45 -16.30
N ARG A 80 12.69 17.66 -15.73
CA ARG A 80 12.00 18.01 -14.49
C ARG A 80 12.56 17.20 -13.34
N SER A 81 12.61 17.80 -12.16
CA SER A 81 12.89 17.02 -10.95
C SER A 81 11.73 16.06 -10.65
N THR A 82 12.07 14.96 -9.98
CA THR A 82 11.07 14.01 -9.46
C THR A 82 10.28 14.64 -8.31
N TYR A 83 9.12 14.07 -7.99
CA TYR A 83 8.37 14.50 -6.81
C TYR A 83 9.09 14.03 -5.53
N TRP A 84 9.04 14.82 -4.47
CA TRP A 84 9.65 14.46 -3.18
C TRP A 84 9.09 13.14 -2.60
N LEU A 85 7.84 12.81 -2.94
CA LEU A 85 7.24 11.49 -2.77
C LEU A 85 6.96 10.92 -4.18
N GLN A 86 7.22 9.64 -4.41
CA GLN A 86 7.03 8.96 -5.71
C GLN A 86 5.62 9.12 -6.34
N LEU A 87 4.65 9.61 -5.56
CA LEU A 87 3.27 9.86 -5.95
C LEU A 87 2.93 11.36 -5.98
N PRO A 88 2.05 11.80 -6.91
CA PRO A 88 1.52 13.16 -6.87
C PRO A 88 0.86 13.45 -5.51
N MET A 89 1.16 14.62 -4.93
CA MET A 89 0.70 15.00 -3.58
C MET A 89 -0.82 14.91 -3.39
N ARG A 90 -1.60 15.08 -4.47
CA ARG A 90 -3.06 14.96 -4.47
C ARG A 90 -3.57 13.58 -4.06
N TYR A 91 -2.78 12.53 -4.28
CA TYR A 91 -3.12 11.16 -3.88
C TYR A 91 -2.34 10.74 -2.64
N SER A 92 -1.09 11.17 -2.51
CA SER A 92 -0.25 10.82 -1.36
C SER A 92 -0.76 11.41 -0.04
N ILE A 93 -1.16 12.69 -0.03
CA ILE A 93 -1.63 13.35 1.20
C ILE A 93 -2.89 12.67 1.76
N PRO A 94 -3.98 12.47 0.99
CA PRO A 94 -5.16 11.77 1.52
C PRO A 94 -4.84 10.36 2.00
N LEU A 95 -3.97 9.64 1.30
CA LEU A 95 -3.57 8.28 1.64
C LEU A 95 -2.81 8.23 2.98
N ILE A 96 -1.89 9.17 3.22
CA ILE A 96 -1.18 9.31 4.51
C ILE A 96 -2.17 9.66 5.64
N ILE A 97 -3.08 10.62 5.41
CA ILE A 97 -4.08 11.03 6.40
C ILE A 97 -5.01 9.85 6.75
N CYS A 98 -5.56 9.18 5.75
CA CYS A 98 -6.44 8.02 5.96
C CYS A 98 -5.70 6.88 6.65
N SER A 99 -4.44 6.61 6.30
CA SER A 99 -3.61 5.60 6.97
C SER A 99 -3.39 5.92 8.44
N GLY A 100 -2.97 7.16 8.77
CA GLY A 100 -2.79 7.60 10.14
C GLY A 100 -4.10 7.52 10.94
N PHE A 101 -5.22 7.93 10.33
CA PHE A 101 -6.54 7.83 10.94
C PHE A 101 -6.96 6.38 11.19
N MET A 102 -6.65 5.47 10.26
CA MET A 102 -6.91 4.04 10.43
C MET A 102 -6.08 3.43 11.55
N HIS A 103 -4.80 3.75 11.62
CA HIS A 103 -3.93 3.34 12.71
C HIS A 103 -4.43 3.85 14.07
N TRP A 104 -4.97 5.07 14.11
CA TRP A 104 -5.59 5.61 15.30
C TRP A 104 -6.89 4.88 15.67
N LEU A 105 -7.77 4.61 14.70
CA LEU A 105 -9.00 3.85 14.92
C LEU A 105 -8.73 2.42 15.40
N ILE A 106 -7.72 1.75 14.84
CA ILE A 106 -7.33 0.40 15.25
C ILE A 106 -6.89 0.40 16.72
N SER A 107 -6.07 1.37 17.13
CA SER A 107 -5.66 1.56 18.53
C SER A 107 -6.84 1.80 19.48
N GLN A 108 -7.93 2.40 19.00
CA GLN A 108 -9.16 2.58 19.77
C GLN A 108 -10.10 1.37 19.71
N SER A 109 -9.93 0.50 18.71
CA SER A 109 -10.77 -0.68 18.48
C SER A 109 -10.35 -1.87 19.33
N LEU A 110 -9.05 -2.05 19.54
CA LEU A 110 -8.44 -3.16 20.27
C LEU A 110 -7.42 -2.57 21.25
N PHE A 111 -7.62 -2.83 22.54
CA PHE A 111 -6.76 -2.28 23.59
C PHE A 111 -6.51 -3.32 24.67
N LEU A 112 -5.38 -3.23 25.36
CA LEU A 112 -5.08 -4.09 26.49
C LEU A 112 -5.72 -3.51 27.76
N ALA A 113 -6.63 -4.25 28.39
CA ALA A 113 -7.24 -3.86 29.66
C ALA A 113 -6.61 -4.64 30.81
N ARG A 114 -6.10 -3.91 31.81
CA ARG A 114 -5.56 -4.50 33.05
C ARG A 114 -6.45 -4.09 34.22
N ILE A 115 -7.12 -5.07 34.81
CA ILE A 115 -8.07 -4.88 35.90
C ILE A 115 -7.43 -5.43 37.17
N SER A 116 -7.33 -4.59 38.20
CA SER A 116 -6.84 -4.97 39.52
C SER A 116 -8.00 -5.02 40.50
N PHE A 117 -8.07 -6.08 41.30
CA PHE A 117 -9.16 -6.33 42.23
C PHE A 117 -8.71 -6.04 43.67
N PHE A 118 -9.54 -5.29 44.38
CA PHE A 118 -9.34 -4.91 45.77
C PHE A 118 -10.59 -5.24 46.57
N ASP A 119 -10.41 -5.72 47.79
CA ASP A 119 -11.50 -5.94 48.75
C ASP A 119 -12.01 -4.61 49.34
N SER A 120 -13.12 -4.66 50.08
CA SER A 120 -13.74 -3.55 50.80
C SER A 120 -12.78 -2.84 51.77
N PHE A 121 -11.74 -3.54 52.23
CA PHE A 121 -10.67 -3.01 53.07
C PHE A 121 -9.46 -2.47 52.27
N GLY A 122 -9.55 -2.38 50.94
CA GLY A 122 -8.48 -1.91 50.05
C GLY A 122 -7.33 -2.89 49.86
N GLN A 123 -7.45 -4.12 50.38
CA GLN A 123 -6.43 -5.16 50.25
C GLN A 123 -6.57 -5.90 48.91
N PRO A 124 -5.46 -6.37 48.30
CA PRO A 124 -5.52 -7.12 47.05
C PRO A 124 -6.35 -8.39 47.24
N ALA A 125 -7.46 -8.51 46.51
CA ALA A 125 -8.34 -9.67 46.58
C ALA A 125 -7.95 -10.69 45.49
N ASN A 126 -7.62 -11.91 45.90
CA ASN A 126 -7.39 -13.02 44.97
C ASN A 126 -8.75 -13.50 44.42
N ILE A 127 -8.85 -13.66 43.10
CA ILE A 127 -10.12 -13.95 42.44
C ILE A 127 -10.19 -15.43 42.07
N VAL A 128 -10.78 -16.28 42.90
CA VAL A 128 -11.02 -17.68 42.51
C VAL A 128 -12.19 -17.71 41.51
N LEU A 129 -11.90 -17.64 40.21
CA LEU A 129 -12.92 -17.85 39.18
C LEU A 129 -13.26 -19.36 39.13
N SER A 130 -14.36 -19.74 39.78
CA SER A 130 -14.79 -21.13 40.02
C SER A 130 -15.03 -21.98 38.76
N ASN A 131 -15.10 -21.38 37.57
CA ASN A 131 -15.24 -22.09 36.28
C ASN A 131 -13.90 -22.32 35.56
N PHE A 132 -12.79 -21.84 36.13
CA PHE A 132 -11.44 -21.97 35.58
C PHE A 132 -10.56 -22.62 36.64
N GLN A 133 -10.60 -23.95 36.70
CA GLN A 133 -9.86 -24.74 37.66
C GLN A 133 -8.35 -24.59 37.40
N GLY A 134 -7.69 -23.79 38.23
CA GLY A 134 -6.27 -23.39 38.09
C GLY A 134 -6.03 -21.88 38.12
N LEU A 135 -7.08 -21.05 38.14
CA LEU A 135 -6.98 -19.59 38.12
C LEU A 135 -6.91 -19.00 39.55
N ALA A 136 -5.85 -18.21 39.77
CA ALA A 136 -5.71 -17.10 40.71
C ALA A 136 -5.05 -17.35 42.08
N ASP A 137 -3.72 -17.22 42.07
CA ASP A 137 -2.96 -16.64 43.18
C ASP A 137 -2.69 -15.13 42.97
N THR A 138 -3.50 -14.44 42.14
CA THR A 138 -3.25 -13.03 41.78
C THR A 138 -4.51 -12.18 41.78
N ASN A 139 -4.33 -10.90 42.09
CA ASN A 139 -5.35 -9.85 42.13
C ASN A 139 -5.48 -9.07 40.81
N ILE A 140 -4.84 -9.53 39.72
CA ILE A 140 -4.73 -8.80 38.46
C ILE A 140 -5.18 -9.67 37.29
N LEU A 141 -6.07 -9.12 36.46
CA LEU A 141 -6.62 -9.73 35.26
C LEU A 141 -6.28 -8.87 34.04
N THR A 142 -5.57 -9.42 33.05
CA THR A 142 -5.16 -8.67 31.85
C THR A 142 -5.83 -9.23 30.60
N LEU A 143 -6.90 -8.62 30.09
CA LEU A 143 -7.62 -9.13 28.91
C LEU A 143 -7.54 -8.17 27.72
N PRO A 144 -7.63 -8.68 26.47
CA PRO A 144 -7.87 -7.83 25.32
C PRO A 144 -9.31 -7.26 25.39
N GLY A 145 -9.42 -5.93 25.43
CA GLY A 145 -10.65 -5.18 25.31
C GLY A 145 -10.91 -4.73 23.86
N TYR A 146 -12.18 -4.53 23.52
CA TYR A 146 -12.55 -3.99 22.21
C TYR A 146 -13.66 -2.93 22.31
N SER A 147 -13.68 -2.02 21.35
CA SER A 147 -14.67 -0.94 21.23
C SER A 147 -15.49 -1.13 19.95
N PRO A 148 -16.76 -1.56 20.03
CA PRO A 148 -17.58 -1.82 18.85
C PRO A 148 -17.71 -0.61 17.91
N LYS A 149 -17.85 0.59 18.48
CA LYS A 149 -17.96 1.84 17.71
C LYS A 149 -16.71 2.14 16.88
N ALA A 150 -15.52 1.92 17.46
CA ALA A 150 -14.26 2.16 16.76
C ALA A 150 -14.01 1.08 15.70
N LEU A 151 -14.40 -0.17 15.99
CA LEU A 151 -14.32 -1.27 15.02
C LEU A 151 -15.19 -1.00 13.79
N VAL A 152 -16.45 -0.58 13.98
CA VAL A 152 -17.35 -0.24 12.87
C VAL A 152 -16.79 0.94 12.07
N ALA A 153 -16.29 1.99 12.74
CA ALA A 153 -15.65 3.11 12.05
C ALA A 153 -14.44 2.68 11.21
N ALA A 154 -13.57 1.81 11.74
CA ALA A 154 -12.43 1.28 11.02
C ALA A 154 -12.86 0.48 9.77
N ILE A 155 -13.90 -0.36 9.89
CA ILE A 155 -14.43 -1.12 8.75
C ILE A 155 -14.95 -0.18 7.67
N VAL A 156 -15.73 0.84 8.03
CA VAL A 156 -16.29 1.81 7.06
C VAL A 156 -15.18 2.54 6.32
N VAL A 157 -14.18 3.07 7.03
CA VAL A 157 -13.04 3.76 6.39
C VAL A 157 -12.27 2.78 5.49
N GLY A 158 -12.12 1.53 5.89
CA GLY A 158 -11.42 0.50 5.12
C GLY A 158 -12.11 0.18 3.80
N VAL A 159 -13.44 0.04 3.83
CA VAL A 159 -14.26 -0.15 2.64
C VAL A 159 -14.16 1.05 1.71
N VAL A 160 -14.19 2.27 2.23
CA VAL A 160 -14.05 3.49 1.42
C VAL A 160 -12.68 3.54 0.74
N MET A 161 -11.60 3.23 1.46
CA MET A 161 -10.25 3.16 0.88
C MET A 161 -10.15 2.09 -0.21
N LEU A 162 -10.71 0.90 0.02
CA LEU A 162 -10.72 -0.17 -0.97
C LEU A 162 -11.52 0.21 -2.22
N ALA A 163 -12.69 0.83 -2.04
CA ALA A 163 -13.51 1.31 -3.15
C ALA A 163 -12.79 2.40 -3.96
N ALA A 164 -12.05 3.30 -3.30
CA ALA A 164 -11.23 4.31 -3.97
C ALA A 164 -10.13 3.67 -4.84
N LEU A 165 -9.43 2.66 -4.33
CA LEU A 165 -8.41 1.92 -5.09
C LEU A 165 -9.01 1.25 -6.32
N ILE A 166 -10.10 0.49 -6.15
CA ILE A 166 -10.79 -0.19 -7.26
C ILE A 166 -11.27 0.84 -8.27
N GLY A 167 -11.92 1.92 -7.83
CA GLY A 167 -12.41 2.99 -8.70
C GLY A 167 -11.30 3.65 -9.52
N THR A 168 -10.10 3.83 -8.95
CA THR A 168 -8.94 4.31 -9.72
C THR A 168 -8.34 3.25 -10.64
N GLY A 169 -8.34 1.97 -10.23
CA GLY A 169 -7.81 0.87 -11.03
C GLY A 169 -8.67 0.53 -12.26
N LEU A 170 -9.97 0.81 -12.21
CA LEU A 170 -10.88 0.65 -13.34
C LEU A 170 -10.72 1.73 -14.43
N ARG A 171 -9.90 2.76 -14.20
CA ARG A 171 -9.64 3.80 -15.20
C ARG A 171 -8.80 3.23 -16.34
N LYS A 172 -9.36 3.26 -17.55
CA LYS A 172 -8.66 2.79 -18.74
C LYS A 172 -7.49 3.72 -19.08
N TYR A 173 -6.38 3.09 -19.43
CA TYR A 173 -5.24 3.75 -20.05
C TYR A 173 -5.53 4.03 -21.53
N ASP A 174 -4.99 5.13 -22.04
CA ASP A 174 -5.05 5.43 -23.46
C ASP A 174 -3.94 4.67 -24.20
N ALA A 175 -4.28 3.99 -25.29
CA ALA A 175 -3.45 2.99 -25.96
C ALA A 175 -2.38 3.59 -26.91
N ALA A 176 -1.92 4.81 -26.65
CA ALA A 176 -0.98 5.50 -27.54
C ALA A 176 0.45 4.92 -27.52
N MET A 177 0.77 4.09 -26.53
CA MET A 177 2.04 3.39 -26.35
C MET A 177 1.72 2.04 -25.67
N PRO A 178 2.45 0.95 -25.95
CA PRO A 178 2.30 -0.29 -25.20
C PRO A 178 2.57 -0.05 -23.72
N LEU A 179 1.86 -0.78 -22.86
CA LEU A 179 2.03 -0.67 -21.41
C LEU A 179 3.38 -1.29 -21.01
N VAL A 180 4.43 -0.47 -21.04
CA VAL A 180 5.80 -0.83 -20.66
C VAL A 180 5.95 -1.04 -19.14
N GLY A 181 5.01 -0.50 -18.34
CA GLY A 181 5.01 -0.68 -16.89
C GLY A 181 6.30 -0.18 -16.24
N ASN A 182 6.72 -0.87 -15.17
CA ASN A 182 8.01 -0.64 -14.50
C ASN A 182 9.08 -1.68 -14.93
N ASP A 183 8.92 -2.27 -16.12
CA ASP A 183 9.80 -3.33 -16.59
C ASP A 183 11.05 -2.74 -17.27
N SER A 184 12.21 -2.99 -16.68
CA SER A 184 13.49 -2.43 -17.15
C SER A 184 13.82 -2.88 -18.58
N TRP A 185 13.48 -4.12 -18.96
CA TRP A 185 13.67 -4.62 -20.33
C TRP A 185 12.87 -3.81 -21.35
N ALA A 186 11.59 -3.58 -21.08
CA ALA A 186 10.70 -2.86 -21.98
C ALA A 186 11.05 -1.36 -22.05
N ILE A 187 11.47 -0.75 -20.93
CA ILE A 187 12.00 0.61 -20.91
C ILE A 187 13.30 0.70 -21.73
N SER A 188 14.20 -0.29 -21.57
CA SER A 188 15.47 -0.33 -22.32
C SER A 188 15.25 -0.46 -23.82
N ALA A 189 14.31 -1.31 -24.25
CA ALA A 189 13.93 -1.44 -25.66
C ALA A 189 13.45 -0.10 -26.22
N ALA A 190 12.54 0.59 -25.51
CA ALA A 190 12.05 1.90 -25.92
C ALA A 190 13.13 3.00 -25.93
N CYS A 191 14.22 2.83 -25.18
CA CYS A 191 15.33 3.79 -25.08
C CYS A 191 16.55 3.44 -25.93
N HIS A 192 16.61 2.26 -26.57
CA HIS A 192 17.84 1.72 -27.14
C HIS A 192 18.50 2.66 -28.16
N TRP A 193 17.69 3.31 -29.01
CA TRP A 193 18.13 4.25 -30.03
C TRP A 193 18.39 5.68 -29.53
N LEU A 194 17.98 6.01 -28.31
CA LEU A 194 18.22 7.34 -27.72
C LEU A 194 19.71 7.56 -27.40
N LYS A 195 20.49 6.48 -27.32
CA LYS A 195 21.93 6.50 -27.01
C LYS A 195 22.79 7.16 -28.09
N ASP A 196 22.32 7.13 -29.34
CA ASP A 196 23.08 7.65 -30.49
C ASP A 196 22.83 9.16 -30.74
N SER A 197 21.87 9.75 -30.02
CA SER A 197 21.52 11.17 -30.11
C SER A 197 22.04 11.95 -28.90
N ASP A 198 23.20 12.59 -29.06
CA ASP A 198 23.83 13.36 -27.99
C ASP A 198 22.91 14.50 -27.51
N GLY A 199 22.64 14.54 -26.20
CA GLY A 199 21.76 15.54 -25.58
C GLY A 199 20.24 15.36 -25.76
N ALA A 200 19.74 14.34 -26.49
CA ALA A 200 18.30 14.14 -26.68
C ALA A 200 17.53 13.93 -25.38
N ALA A 201 18.15 13.29 -24.38
CA ALA A 201 17.57 13.08 -23.06
C ALA A 201 17.27 14.39 -22.29
N LYS A 202 17.91 15.51 -22.66
CA LYS A 202 17.69 16.84 -22.03
C LYS A 202 16.53 17.60 -22.65
N LEU A 203 16.00 17.13 -23.77
CA LEU A 203 14.90 17.73 -24.52
C LEU A 203 13.57 17.05 -24.15
N GLY A 204 12.46 17.61 -24.64
CA GLY A 204 11.19 16.88 -24.64
C GLY A 204 11.30 15.65 -25.52
N LEU A 205 10.81 14.50 -25.08
CA LEU A 205 10.77 13.27 -25.86
C LEU A 205 9.32 12.92 -26.20
N ARG A 206 9.14 12.21 -27.31
CA ARG A 206 7.88 11.57 -27.69
C ARG A 206 8.19 10.14 -28.13
N TRP A 207 7.32 9.20 -27.80
CA TRP A 207 7.40 7.83 -28.27
C TRP A 207 6.57 7.70 -29.55
N GLY A 208 7.10 7.00 -30.55
CA GLY A 208 6.42 6.76 -31.81
C GLY A 208 7.26 5.96 -32.79
N ALA A 209 6.67 5.66 -33.94
CA ALA A 209 7.34 5.03 -35.06
C ALA A 209 8.14 6.07 -35.84
N ILE A 210 9.28 5.64 -36.38
CA ILE A 210 10.09 6.41 -37.31
C ILE A 210 10.04 5.73 -38.68
N GLU A 211 10.17 6.52 -39.75
CA GLU A 211 10.13 6.02 -41.13
C GLU A 211 11.07 4.82 -41.31
N ARG A 212 10.56 3.76 -41.95
CA ARG A 212 11.35 2.58 -42.29
C ARG A 212 12.50 3.02 -43.19
N THR A 213 13.73 2.77 -42.76
CA THR A 213 14.89 2.81 -43.66
C THR A 213 14.70 1.73 -44.73
N THR A 214 14.93 2.06 -46.00
CA THR A 214 14.81 1.11 -47.12
C THR A 214 15.72 -0.10 -46.91
N GLY A 215 15.13 -1.25 -46.54
CA GLY A 215 15.84 -2.51 -46.29
C GLY A 215 15.38 -3.25 -45.03
N ASP A 216 14.71 -2.59 -44.08
CA ASP A 216 14.22 -3.23 -42.86
C ASP A 216 12.80 -3.82 -43.02
N GLU A 217 12.62 -5.10 -42.70
CA GLU A 217 11.32 -5.79 -42.69
C GLU A 217 10.41 -5.34 -41.52
N VAL A 218 10.99 -4.77 -40.45
CA VAL A 218 10.29 -4.39 -39.20
C VAL A 218 10.52 -2.90 -38.92
N GLY A 219 9.47 -2.15 -38.58
CA GLY A 219 9.63 -0.75 -38.18
C GLY A 219 10.20 -0.64 -36.76
N HIS A 220 10.86 0.46 -36.40
CA HIS A 220 11.39 0.65 -35.04
C HIS A 220 10.57 1.71 -34.28
N CYS A 221 10.22 1.42 -33.02
CA CYS A 221 9.52 2.36 -32.15
C CYS A 221 10.37 2.72 -30.92
N TYR A 222 10.76 3.99 -30.80
CA TYR A 222 11.59 4.44 -29.68
C TYR A 222 11.28 5.87 -29.24
N PHE A 223 11.84 6.26 -28.10
CA PHE A 223 11.79 7.65 -27.64
C PHE A 223 12.69 8.52 -28.50
N SER A 224 12.13 9.55 -29.13
CA SER A 224 12.89 10.46 -29.99
C SER A 224 12.66 11.92 -29.62
N SER A 225 13.70 12.73 -29.85
CA SER A 225 13.65 14.17 -29.83
C SER A 225 13.33 14.79 -31.21
N SER A 226 13.04 14.00 -32.23
CA SER A 226 12.55 14.51 -33.52
C SER A 226 11.04 14.31 -33.63
N GLU A 227 10.44 14.70 -34.76
CA GLU A 227 9.06 14.31 -35.04
C GLU A 227 8.97 12.80 -35.19
N VAL A 228 7.92 12.22 -34.59
CA VAL A 228 7.63 10.79 -34.62
C VAL A 228 6.15 10.58 -34.91
N GLU A 229 5.87 9.60 -35.73
CA GLU A 229 4.53 9.23 -36.12
C GLU A 229 3.92 8.26 -35.11
N ARG A 230 2.59 8.15 -35.12
CA ARG A 230 1.92 7.12 -34.32
C ARG A 230 2.07 5.79 -35.04
N PRO A 231 2.41 4.70 -34.34
CA PRO A 231 2.47 3.38 -34.97
C PRO A 231 1.11 3.02 -35.58
N SER A 232 1.12 2.53 -36.82
CA SER A 232 -0.07 2.11 -37.54
C SER A 232 -0.50 0.71 -37.11
N LEU A 233 -1.80 0.53 -36.90
CA LEU A 233 -2.39 -0.76 -36.56
C LEU A 233 -2.19 -1.76 -37.71
N GLY A 234 -1.54 -2.89 -37.42
CA GLY A 234 -1.32 -3.99 -38.36
C GLY A 234 0.13 -4.16 -38.84
N GLU A 235 1.01 -3.20 -38.55
CA GLU A 235 2.43 -3.28 -38.86
C GLU A 235 3.24 -3.87 -37.70
N SER A 236 4.30 -4.62 -38.00
CA SER A 236 5.24 -5.13 -37.00
C SER A 236 6.27 -4.06 -36.65
N TYR A 237 6.43 -3.83 -35.34
CA TYR A 237 7.42 -2.92 -34.77
C TYR A 237 8.31 -3.64 -33.76
N ALA A 238 9.60 -3.34 -33.80
CA ALA A 238 10.61 -3.74 -32.83
C ALA A 238 10.89 -2.61 -31.83
#